data_AF-A0A1E4CA52-F1
#
_entry.id   AF-A0A1E4CA52-F1
#
_cell.length_a   1.000
_cell.length_b   1.000
_cell.length_c   1.000
_cell.angle_alpha   90.00
_cell.angle_beta   90.00
_cell.angle_gamma   90.00
#
_symmetry.space_group_name_H-M   'P 1'
#
loop_
_entity.id
_entity.type
_entity.pdbx_description
1 polymer ?
#
loop_
_entity_poly.entity_id
_entity_poly.type
_entity_poly.pdbx_seq_one_letter_code
_entity_poly.pdbx_strand_id
1 'polypeptide(L)'
;MNPPSAAGAFTRDQLWRGALHAWLGFVTLLTIAAFVWAALASMRPFTPPSVGAAVYAAGWVAAVGGVVSIFVTVLGLPVAALVGYALRGVRRRWVHLSAFAAFGIAIGATVVSIFTAMSRPAMLDPVMVGVVIAVCAGATVYGRWQADRTPNRRDPPIEEEDRPLRG
;
A
#
# COMPACT_ATOMS: atom_id res chain seq x y z
N MET A 1 -0.78 3.89 -42.94
CA MET A 1 -0.61 2.93 -41.84
C MET A 1 -0.33 3.73 -40.59
N ASN A 2 -1.33 3.89 -39.72
CA ASN A 2 -1.10 4.50 -38.42
C ASN A 2 -0.22 3.53 -37.62
N PRO A 3 0.90 3.99 -37.01
CA PRO A 3 1.67 3.12 -36.15
C PRO A 3 0.74 2.57 -35.06
N PRO A 4 0.87 1.28 -34.68
CA PRO A 4 0.06 0.73 -33.60
C PRO A 4 0.22 1.64 -32.39
N SER A 5 -0.90 2.18 -31.91
CA SER A 5 -0.94 2.98 -30.68
C SER A 5 -0.24 2.17 -29.60
N ALA A 6 0.89 2.70 -29.12
CA ALA A 6 1.71 2.02 -28.13
C ALA A 6 0.83 1.77 -26.90
N ALA A 7 0.36 0.53 -26.75
CA ALA A 7 -0.42 0.08 -25.61
C ALA A 7 0.30 0.54 -24.34
N GLY A 8 -0.37 1.40 -23.56
CA GLY A 8 0.19 2.23 -22.49
C GLY A 8 1.34 1.56 -21.74
N ALA A 9 2.57 1.92 -22.12
CA ALA A 9 3.75 1.43 -21.45
C ALA A 9 3.72 1.96 -20.01
N PHE A 10 3.58 1.07 -19.01
CA PHE A 10 3.64 1.38 -17.59
C PHE A 10 4.75 2.40 -17.32
N THR A 11 4.37 3.65 -17.01
CA THR A 11 5.32 4.75 -16.95
C THR A 11 5.99 4.82 -15.58
N ARG A 12 7.22 5.32 -15.53
CA ARG A 12 7.93 5.57 -14.26
C ARG A 12 7.11 6.46 -13.32
N ASP A 13 6.31 7.37 -13.88
CA ASP A 13 5.41 8.25 -13.14
C ASP A 13 4.23 7.48 -12.51
N GLN A 14 3.65 6.51 -13.22
CA GLN A 14 2.60 5.63 -12.67
C GLN A 14 3.13 4.76 -11.53
N LEU A 15 4.35 4.25 -11.66
CA LEU A 15 5.01 3.48 -10.61
C LEU A 15 5.22 4.34 -9.35
N TRP A 16 5.79 5.54 -9.50
CA TRP A 16 6.03 6.44 -8.36
C TRP A 16 4.75 6.92 -7.69
N ARG A 17 3.71 7.26 -8.48
CA ARG A 17 2.41 7.62 -7.91
C ARG A 17 1.78 6.44 -7.19
N GLY A 18 1.83 5.24 -7.75
CA GLY A 18 1.34 4.04 -7.09
C GLY A 18 2.07 3.75 -5.79
N ALA A 19 3.39 3.89 -5.78
CA ALA A 19 4.21 3.74 -4.59
C ALA A 19 3.90 4.80 -3.52
N LEU A 20 3.70 6.07 -3.92
CA LEU A 20 3.31 7.13 -3.00
C LEU A 20 1.94 6.86 -2.36
N HIS A 21 0.94 6.45 -3.15
CA HIS A 21 -0.38 6.11 -2.62
C HIS A 21 -0.34 4.85 -1.74
N ALA A 22 0.48 3.86 -2.09
CA ALA A 22 0.69 2.69 -1.25
C ALA A 22 1.31 3.10 0.10
N TRP A 23 2.32 3.97 0.09
CA TRP A 23 2.98 4.45 1.30
C TRP A 23 2.03 5.28 2.17
N LEU A 24 1.31 6.24 1.60
CA LEU A 24 0.31 7.03 2.34
C LEU A 24 -0.81 6.15 2.90
N GLY A 25 -1.30 5.19 2.11
CA GLY A 25 -2.27 4.19 2.56
C GLY A 25 -1.74 3.34 3.72
N PHE A 26 -0.49 2.89 3.63
CA PHE A 26 0.18 2.14 4.69
C PHE A 26 0.28 2.95 5.99
N VAL A 27 0.81 4.18 5.92
CA VAL A 27 0.96 5.05 7.12
C VAL A 27 -0.40 5.31 7.75
N THR A 28 -1.43 5.53 6.94
CA THR A 28 -2.79 5.77 7.41
C THR A 28 -3.36 4.55 8.13
N LEU A 29 -3.29 3.37 7.49
CA LEU A 29 -3.76 2.11 8.06
C LEU A 29 -2.99 1.71 9.32
N LEU A 30 -1.67 1.91 9.32
CA LEU A 30 -0.81 1.66 10.47
C LEU A 30 -1.20 2.55 11.64
N THR A 31 -1.43 3.85 11.40
CA THR A 31 -1.85 4.80 12.45
C THR A 31 -3.18 4.39 13.06
N ILE A 32 -4.17 4.02 12.22
CA ILE A 32 -5.47 3.55 12.69
C ILE A 32 -5.32 2.26 13.50
N ALA A 33 -4.57 1.28 12.99
CA ALA A 33 -4.35 0.01 13.67
C ALA A 33 -3.65 0.19 15.03
N ALA A 34 -2.62 1.05 15.09
CA ALA A 34 -1.90 1.36 16.32
C ALA A 34 -2.81 2.06 17.35
N PHE A 35 -3.64 3.00 16.91
CA PHE A 35 -4.61 3.68 17.76
C PHE A 35 -5.64 2.69 18.33
N VAL A 36 -6.26 1.88 17.47
CA VAL A 36 -7.27 0.89 17.88
C VAL A 36 -6.64 -0.11 18.85
N TRP A 37 -5.44 -0.61 18.56
CA TRP A 37 -4.74 -1.53 19.44
C TRP A 37 -4.46 -0.92 20.80
N ALA A 38 -3.88 0.28 20.86
CA ALA A 38 -3.58 0.97 22.11
C ALA A 38 -4.86 1.24 22.93
N ALA A 39 -5.94 1.64 22.26
CA ALA A 39 -7.22 1.90 22.90
C ALA A 39 -7.84 0.62 23.50
N LEU A 40 -7.75 -0.51 22.79
CA LEU A 40 -8.26 -1.80 23.26
C LEU A 40 -7.38 -2.41 24.37
N ALA A 41 -6.06 -2.33 24.22
CA ALA A 41 -5.09 -2.87 25.19
C ALA A 41 -5.15 -2.17 26.55
N SER A 42 -5.68 -0.94 26.59
CA SER A 42 -5.80 -0.13 27.82
C SER A 42 -6.83 -0.65 28.84
N MET A 43 -7.43 -1.83 28.65
CA MET A 43 -8.34 -2.55 29.58
C MET A 43 -9.04 -1.67 30.67
N ARG A 44 -10.04 -0.86 30.25
CA ARG A 44 -10.98 -0.01 31.04
C ARG A 44 -10.44 1.33 31.59
N PRO A 45 -11.30 2.36 31.79
CA PRO A 45 -12.33 2.92 30.91
C PRO A 45 -11.74 3.92 29.90
N PHE A 46 -12.49 4.26 28.85
CA PHE A 46 -12.14 5.37 27.94
C PHE A 46 -12.20 6.70 28.70
N THR A 47 -11.07 7.11 29.23
CA THR A 47 -10.91 8.40 29.93
C THR A 47 -10.06 9.33 29.06
N PRO A 48 -10.18 10.66 29.20
CA PRO A 48 -9.37 11.59 28.42
C PRO A 48 -7.85 11.29 28.47
N PRO A 49 -7.25 10.89 29.62
CA PRO A 49 -5.85 10.50 29.67
C PRO A 49 -5.51 9.24 28.84
N SER A 50 -6.37 8.21 28.85
CA SER A 50 -6.12 6.97 28.11
C SER A 50 -6.24 7.17 26.59
N VAL A 51 -7.16 8.03 26.16
CA VAL A 51 -7.26 8.46 24.76
C VAL A 51 -6.02 9.25 24.35
N GLY A 52 -5.55 10.17 25.18
CA GLY A 52 -4.31 10.91 24.93
C GLY A 52 -3.09 10.00 24.76
N ALA A 53 -2.97 8.97 25.62
CA ALA A 53 -1.90 7.97 25.49
C ALA A 53 -2.01 7.14 24.20
N ALA A 54 -3.21 6.74 23.80
CA ALA A 54 -3.43 6.01 22.55
C ALA A 54 -3.10 6.86 21.31
N VAL A 55 -3.48 8.14 21.32
CA VAL A 55 -3.11 9.09 20.25
C VAL A 55 -1.60 9.29 20.19
N TYR A 56 -0.95 9.49 21.34
CA TYR A 56 0.50 9.64 21.40
C TYR A 56 1.23 8.39 20.88
N ALA A 57 0.81 7.20 21.31
CA ALA A 57 1.35 5.93 20.84
C ALA A 57 1.15 5.74 19.34
N ALA A 58 -0.05 6.01 18.83
CA ALA A 58 -0.34 5.92 17.40
C ALA A 58 0.50 6.91 16.58
N GLY A 59 0.65 8.15 17.05
CA GLY A 59 1.49 9.17 16.42
C GLY A 59 2.97 8.75 16.38
N TRP A 60 3.48 8.17 17.46
CA TRP A 60 4.86 7.66 17.48
C TRP A 60 5.08 6.49 16.53
N VAL A 61 4.17 5.52 16.53
CA VAL A 61 4.21 4.37 15.62
C VAL A 61 4.12 4.85 14.16
N ALA A 62 3.26 5.83 13.88
CA ALA A 62 3.12 6.41 12.55
C ALA A 62 4.40 7.13 12.10
N ALA A 63 5.05 7.88 12.99
CA ALA A 63 6.29 8.59 12.68
C ALA A 63 7.44 7.62 12.39
N VAL A 64 7.71 6.68 13.31
CA VAL A 64 8.79 5.70 13.16
C VAL A 64 8.50 4.75 12.01
N GLY A 65 7.30 4.16 11.99
CA GLY A 65 6.86 3.25 10.92
C GLY A 65 6.79 3.95 9.56
N GLY A 66 6.42 5.23 9.52
CA GLY A 66 6.43 6.07 8.33
C GLY A 66 7.84 6.24 7.76
N VAL A 67 8.82 6.58 8.60
CA VAL A 67 10.23 6.70 8.18
C VAL A 67 10.78 5.36 7.70
N VAL A 68 10.58 4.27 8.45
CA VAL A 68 11.06 2.94 8.06
C VAL A 68 10.40 2.47 6.76
N SER A 69 9.11 2.70 6.60
CA SER A 69 8.37 2.28 5.40
C SER A 69 8.77 3.06 4.13
N ILE A 70 9.38 4.25 4.24
CA ILE A 70 10.00 4.91 3.08
C ILE A 70 11.12 4.02 2.52
N PHE A 71 11.99 3.47 3.37
CA PHE A 71 13.06 2.57 2.92
C PHE A 71 12.50 1.31 2.28
N VAL A 72 11.49 0.69 2.91
CA VAL A 72 10.80 -0.48 2.35
C VAL A 72 10.18 -0.17 1.00
N THR A 73 9.57 1.00 0.85
CA THR A 73 8.97 1.45 -0.42
C THR A 73 10.05 1.64 -1.50
N VAL A 74 11.15 2.31 -1.17
CA VAL A 74 12.26 2.55 -2.11
C VAL A 74 12.93 1.24 -2.54
N LEU A 75 13.15 0.32 -1.59
CA LEU A 75 13.73 -1.00 -1.89
C LEU A 75 12.75 -1.93 -2.60
N GLY A 76 11.44 -1.77 -2.37
CA GLY A 76 10.39 -2.53 -3.03
C GLY A 76 10.05 -2.05 -4.44
N LEU A 77 10.38 -0.80 -4.78
CA LEU A 77 10.11 -0.20 -6.10
C LEU A 77 10.66 -1.03 -7.28
N PRO A 78 11.91 -1.51 -7.29
CA PRO A 78 12.44 -2.36 -8.36
C PRO A 78 11.63 -3.63 -8.56
N VAL A 79 11.23 -4.29 -7.47
CA VAL A 79 10.43 -5.52 -7.50
C VAL A 79 9.03 -5.23 -8.02
N ALA A 80 8.39 -4.17 -7.52
CA ALA A 80 7.08 -3.72 -7.99
C ALA A 80 7.11 -3.33 -9.48
N ALA A 81 8.20 -2.72 -9.94
CA ALA A 81 8.42 -2.43 -11.35
C ALA A 81 8.43 -3.73 -12.16
N LEU A 82 9.27 -4.70 -11.79
CA LEU A 82 9.38 -5.99 -12.48
C LEU A 82 8.03 -6.72 -12.57
N VAL A 83 7.28 -6.76 -11.46
CA VAL A 83 5.92 -7.32 -11.44
C VAL A 83 4.99 -6.55 -12.39
N GLY A 84 5.03 -5.22 -12.36
CA GLY A 84 4.26 -4.37 -13.26
C GLY A 84 4.61 -4.59 -14.74
N TYR A 85 5.90 -4.72 -15.06
CA TYR A 85 6.40 -5.01 -16.42
C TYR A 85 5.94 -6.39 -16.91
N ALA A 86 6.07 -7.42 -16.07
CA ALA A 86 5.67 -8.78 -16.41
C ALA A 86 4.15 -8.89 -16.66
N LEU A 87 3.34 -8.11 -15.93
CA LEU A 87 1.88 -8.13 -16.05
C LEU A 87 1.32 -7.17 -17.11
N ARG A 88 2.16 -6.48 -17.90
CA ARG A 88 1.72 -5.54 -18.95
C ARG A 88 0.79 -6.18 -19.99
N GLY A 89 1.00 -7.46 -20.30
CA GLY A 89 0.16 -8.20 -21.26
C GLY A 89 -1.21 -8.62 -20.71
N VAL A 90 -1.43 -8.53 -19.40
CA VAL A 90 -2.63 -9.06 -18.74
C VAL A 90 -3.67 -7.96 -18.57
N ARG A 91 -4.78 -8.07 -19.32
CA ARG A 91 -5.91 -7.12 -19.26
C ARG A 91 -6.80 -7.25 -18.01
N ARG A 92 -6.68 -8.34 -17.25
CA ARG A 92 -7.55 -8.62 -16.10
C ARG A 92 -7.06 -7.90 -14.84
N ARG A 93 -7.81 -6.88 -14.40
CA ARG A 93 -7.48 -6.05 -13.22
C ARG A 93 -7.27 -6.85 -11.93
N TRP A 94 -8.05 -7.93 -11.72
CA TRP A 94 -7.94 -8.80 -10.56
C TRP A 94 -6.56 -9.49 -10.42
N VAL A 95 -5.89 -9.79 -11.53
CA VAL A 95 -4.55 -10.41 -11.53
C VAL A 95 -3.50 -9.42 -11.01
N HIS A 96 -3.65 -8.13 -11.34
CA HIS A 96 -2.78 -7.09 -10.79
C HIS A 96 -3.02 -6.93 -9.29
N LEU A 97 -4.28 -6.89 -8.86
CA LEU A 97 -4.61 -6.77 -7.44
C LEU A 97 -4.09 -7.97 -6.62
N SER A 98 -4.21 -9.20 -7.13
CA SER A 98 -3.71 -10.38 -6.44
C SER A 98 -2.18 -10.41 -6.35
N ALA A 99 -1.47 -10.02 -7.42
CA ALA A 99 -0.01 -9.93 -7.41
C ALA A 99 0.50 -8.90 -6.39
N PHE A 100 -0.13 -7.72 -6.34
CA PHE A 100 0.23 -6.69 -5.37
C PHE A 100 -0.18 -7.05 -3.93
N ALA A 101 -1.28 -7.80 -3.75
CA ALA A 101 -1.64 -8.37 -2.46
C ALA A 101 -0.58 -9.37 -1.98
N ALA A 102 -0.16 -10.31 -2.83
CA ALA A 102 0.89 -11.28 -2.51
C ALA A 102 2.22 -10.58 -2.17
N PHE A 103 2.57 -9.53 -2.92
CA PHE A 103 3.74 -8.70 -2.62
C PHE A 103 3.64 -8.03 -1.24
N GLY A 104 2.49 -7.46 -0.90
CA GLY A 104 2.25 -6.86 0.42
C GLY A 104 2.28 -7.89 1.56
N ILE A 105 1.76 -9.11 1.33
CA ILE A 105 1.87 -10.22 2.29
C ILE A 105 3.34 -10.58 2.53
N ALA A 106 4.16 -10.68 1.47
CA ALA A 106 5.58 -10.97 1.58
C ALA A 106 6.34 -9.90 2.38
N ILE A 107 6.02 -8.62 2.15
CA ILE A 107 6.56 -7.51 2.95
C ILE A 107 6.16 -7.67 4.42
N GLY A 108 4.88 -7.88 4.71
CA GLY A 108 4.38 -8.04 6.08
C GLY A 108 5.04 -9.22 6.80
N ALA A 109 5.16 -10.36 6.15
CA ALA A 109 5.82 -11.55 6.69
C ALA A 109 7.32 -11.29 6.96
N THR A 110 8.00 -10.55 6.09
CA THR A 110 9.41 -10.17 6.28
C THR A 110 9.58 -9.25 7.49
N VAL A 111 8.73 -8.23 7.63
CA VAL A 111 8.74 -7.32 8.77
C VAL A 111 8.51 -8.07 10.09
N VAL A 112 7.51 -8.95 10.13
CA VAL A 112 7.23 -9.81 11.29
C VAL A 112 8.42 -10.72 11.62
N SER A 113 9.06 -11.31 10.60
CA SER A 113 10.20 -12.20 10.80
C SER A 113 11.42 -11.46 11.38
N ILE A 114 11.73 -10.27 10.86
CA ILE A 114 12.80 -9.41 11.38
C ILE A 114 12.49 -9.01 12.82
N PHE A 115 11.26 -8.58 13.09
CA PHE A 115 10.85 -8.18 14.44
C PHE A 115 10.93 -9.35 15.43
N THR A 116 10.50 -10.54 15.03
CA THR A 116 10.63 -11.79 15.81
C THR A 116 12.10 -12.13 16.09
N ALA A 117 12.98 -11.97 15.10
CA ALA A 117 14.40 -12.27 15.25
C ALA A 117 15.12 -11.27 16.18
N MET A 118 14.71 -9.99 16.15
CA MET A 118 15.28 -8.94 17.01
C MET A 118 14.73 -8.96 18.43
N SER A 119 13.47 -9.37 18.60
CA SER A 119 12.83 -9.50 19.89
C SER A 119 13.26 -10.83 20.52
N ARG A 120 14.05 -10.78 21.61
CA ARG A 120 14.26 -11.93 22.54
C ARG A 120 12.94 -12.68 22.77
N PRO A 121 12.89 -13.99 23.12
CA PRO A 121 11.71 -14.85 22.98
C PRO A 121 10.45 -14.28 23.64
N ALA A 122 9.79 -13.39 22.90
CA ALA A 122 8.55 -12.73 23.21
C ALA A 122 7.62 -13.27 22.13
N MET A 123 6.62 -14.03 22.55
CA MET A 123 5.60 -14.46 21.61
C MET A 123 4.91 -13.22 21.08
N LEU A 124 5.04 -12.96 19.78
CA LEU A 124 4.21 -11.97 19.13
C LEU A 124 2.77 -12.44 19.20
N ASP A 125 1.88 -11.53 19.55
CA ASP A 125 0.45 -11.79 19.48
C ASP A 125 0.08 -12.18 18.04
N PRO A 126 -0.48 -13.38 17.79
CA PRO A 126 -0.90 -13.80 16.46
C PRO A 126 -1.86 -12.82 15.78
N VAL A 127 -2.69 -12.11 16.56
CA VAL A 127 -3.60 -11.08 16.05
C VAL A 127 -2.80 -9.90 15.50
N MET A 128 -1.79 -9.41 16.22
CA MET A 128 -0.91 -8.33 15.73
C MET A 128 -0.16 -8.75 14.47
N VAL A 129 0.32 -10.00 14.39
CA VAL A 129 0.96 -10.55 13.19
C VAL A 129 0.02 -10.49 12.00
N GLY A 130 -1.22 -10.98 12.17
CA GLY A 130 -2.26 -10.94 11.14
C GLY A 130 -2.58 -9.52 10.68
N VAL A 131 -2.69 -8.58 11.63
CA VAL A 131 -2.97 -7.16 11.34
C VAL A 131 -1.84 -6.53 10.52
N VAL A 132 -0.57 -6.75 10.89
CA VAL A 132 0.58 -6.19 10.14
C VAL A 132 0.58 -6.69 8.69
N ILE A 133 0.40 -8.00 8.49
CA ILE A 133 0.35 -8.61 7.16
C ILE A 133 -0.83 -8.03 6.35
N ALA A 134 -2.02 -7.93 6.96
CA ALA A 134 -3.21 -7.39 6.31
C ALA A 134 -3.04 -5.90 5.94
N VAL A 135 -2.44 -5.10 6.82
CA VAL A 135 -2.15 -3.67 6.55
C VAL A 135 -1.19 -3.54 5.37
N CYS A 136 -0.12 -4.33 5.32
CA CYS A 136 0.82 -4.32 4.19
C CYS A 136 0.13 -4.71 2.88
N ALA A 137 -0.65 -5.80 2.87
CA ALA A 137 -1.39 -6.26 1.70
C ALA A 137 -2.45 -5.24 1.23
N GLY A 138 -3.21 -4.67 2.16
CA GLY A 138 -4.24 -3.67 1.87
C GLY A 138 -3.63 -2.39 1.28
N ALA A 139 -2.51 -1.93 1.83
CA ALA A 139 -1.83 -0.73 1.35
C ALA A 139 -1.27 -0.89 -0.07
N THR A 140 -0.65 -2.04 -0.40
CA THR A 140 -0.12 -2.29 -1.75
C THR A 140 -1.24 -2.41 -2.78
N VAL A 141 -2.34 -3.07 -2.42
CA VAL A 141 -3.57 -3.16 -3.24
C VAL A 141 -4.15 -1.77 -3.49
N TYR A 142 -4.28 -0.95 -2.43
CA TYR A 142 -4.79 0.41 -2.53
C TYR A 142 -3.92 1.28 -3.44
N GLY A 143 -2.59 1.24 -3.28
CA GLY A 143 -1.68 1.98 -4.14
C GLY A 143 -1.79 1.60 -5.61
N ARG A 144 -1.91 0.29 -5.90
CA ARG A 144 -2.11 -0.19 -7.28
C ARG A 144 -3.44 0.27 -7.86
N TRP A 145 -4.51 0.20 -7.07
CA TRP A 145 -5.85 0.62 -7.45
C TRP A 145 -5.94 2.12 -7.75
N GLN A 146 -5.29 2.96 -6.95
CA GLN A 146 -5.20 4.41 -7.21
C GLN A 146 -4.36 4.72 -8.45
N ALA A 147 -3.26 4.00 -8.65
CA ALA A 147 -2.44 4.16 -9.85
C ALA A 147 -3.23 3.84 -11.13
N ASP A 148 -4.10 2.83 -11.11
CA ASP A 148 -4.99 2.51 -12.25
C ASP A 148 -6.06 3.57 -12.52
N ARG A 149 -6.45 4.37 -11.51
CA ARG A 149 -7.52 5.36 -11.65
C ARG A 149 -7.04 6.75 -12.00
N THR A 150 -5.74 7.01 -11.85
CA THR A 150 -5.17 8.33 -12.14
C THR A 150 -4.93 8.44 -13.64
N PRO A 151 -5.63 9.36 -14.35
CA PRO A 151 -5.45 9.52 -15.79
C PRO A 151 -4.00 9.85 -16.13
N ASN A 152 -3.48 9.23 -17.18
CA ASN A 152 -2.13 9.51 -17.62
C ASN A 152 -2.12 10.90 -18.26
N ARG A 153 -1.31 11.83 -17.73
CA ARG A 153 -1.26 13.23 -18.18
C ARG A 153 -0.77 13.38 -19.64
N ARG A 154 -0.29 12.28 -20.24
CA ARG A 154 0.18 12.15 -21.62
C ARG A 154 -0.78 11.41 -22.53
N ASP A 155 -1.92 10.96 -22.03
CA ASP A 155 -2.97 10.49 -22.94
C ASP A 155 -3.43 11.73 -23.72
N PRO A 156 -3.45 11.68 -25.07
CA PRO A 156 -3.94 12.79 -25.86
C PRO A 156 -5.34 13.15 -25.33
N PRO A 157 -5.67 14.46 -25.22
CA PRO A 157 -7.00 14.86 -24.83
C PRO A 157 -7.96 14.08 -25.71
N ILE A 158 -8.91 13.39 -25.10
CA ILE A 158 -9.97 12.72 -25.84
C ILE A 158 -10.70 13.86 -26.55
N GLU A 159 -10.33 14.11 -27.81
CA GLU A 159 -11.05 15.05 -28.66
C GLU A 159 -12.50 14.60 -28.63
N GLU A 160 -13.39 15.49 -28.21
CA GLU A 160 -14.84 15.23 -28.06
C GLU A 160 -15.49 14.72 -29.36
N GLU A 161 -14.76 14.76 -30.48
CA GLU A 161 -15.14 14.27 -31.79
C GLU A 161 -15.22 12.74 -31.89
N ASP A 162 -14.58 12.00 -30.97
CA ASP A 162 -14.62 10.53 -30.91
C ASP A 162 -15.67 9.97 -29.94
N ARG A 163 -16.59 10.80 -29.42
CA ARG A 163 -17.83 10.26 -28.84
C ARG A 163 -18.61 9.61 -30.00
N PRO A 164 -18.75 8.27 -30.08
CA PRO A 164 -19.77 7.74 -30.95
C PRO A 164 -21.08 8.33 -30.44
N LEU A 165 -21.77 9.04 -31.34
CA LEU A 165 -23.16 9.42 -31.21
C LEU A 165 -23.99 8.15 -31.00
N ARG A 166 -23.98 7.63 -29.77
CA ARG A 166 -24.90 6.59 -29.32
C ARG A 166 -26.05 7.34 -28.67
N GLY A 167 -27.04 7.63 -29.51
CA GLY A 167 -28.43 7.72 -29.07
C GLY A 167 -28.93 6.39 -28.52
#